data_AF-A0A2V5Y4B0-F1
#
_entry.id   AF-A0A2V5Y4B0-F1
#
_cell.length_a   1.000
_cell.length_b   1.000
_cell.length_c   1.000
_cell.angle_alpha   90.00
_cell.angle_beta   90.00
_cell.angle_gamma   90.00
#
_symmetry.space_group_name_H-M   'P 1'
#
loop_
_entity.id
_entity.type
_entity.pdbx_description
1 polymer ?
#
loop_
_entity_poly.entity_id
_entity_poly.type
_entity_poly.pdbx_seq_one_letter_code
_entity_poly.pdbx_strand_id
1 'polypeptide(L)'
;MRELDSYLNDHLAGSVGALELVDHWSELYDGRPLAKFLSALRKDIKADQKTLRELMRALGTKESSVRPAGAWVAEKLSRARFAVASDDAGGLGLVLALETMVMGITGKKLLWRALAASDLPRKANIDFVEMQQRAEEQIARVELERIRAARDALSGDRAR
;
A
#
# COMPACT_ATOMS: atom_id res chain seq x y z
N MET A 1 2.03 -17.53 -17.74
CA MET A 1 0.98 -17.22 -16.75
C MET A 1 -0.15 -16.52 -17.51
N ARG A 2 -1.44 -16.78 -17.22
CA ARG A 2 -2.52 -16.04 -17.91
C ARG A 2 -2.43 -14.55 -17.53
N GLU A 3 -2.86 -13.65 -18.40
CA GLU A 3 -2.76 -12.20 -18.15
C GLU A 3 -3.43 -11.77 -16.83
N LEU A 4 -4.60 -12.35 -16.51
CA LEU A 4 -5.29 -12.13 -15.24
C LEU A 4 -4.48 -12.62 -14.03
N ASP A 5 -3.81 -13.77 -14.14
CA ASP A 5 -3.01 -14.32 -13.05
C ASP A 5 -1.83 -13.38 -12.75
N SER A 6 -1.15 -12.88 -13.77
CA SER A 6 -0.08 -11.88 -13.61
C SER A 6 -0.61 -10.60 -12.98
N TYR A 7 -1.73 -10.09 -13.49
CA TYR A 7 -2.37 -8.87 -12.98
C TYR A 7 -2.70 -8.96 -11.49
N LEU A 8 -3.33 -10.05 -11.04
CA LEU A 8 -3.64 -10.25 -9.62
C LEU A 8 -2.39 -10.43 -8.75
N ASN A 9 -1.37 -11.13 -9.28
CA ASN A 9 -0.10 -11.30 -8.57
C ASN A 9 0.68 -9.99 -8.44
N ASP A 10 0.63 -9.09 -9.43
CA ASP A 10 1.29 -7.78 -9.36
C ASP A 10 0.67 -6.91 -8.24
N HIS A 11 -0.66 -6.91 -8.13
CA HIS A 11 -1.36 -6.23 -7.03
C HIS A 11 -1.08 -6.88 -5.67
N LEU A 12 -1.01 -8.22 -5.62
CA LEU A 12 -0.66 -8.94 -4.40
C LEU A 12 0.78 -8.58 -3.94
N ALA A 13 1.75 -8.62 -4.86
CA ALA A 13 3.13 -8.21 -4.59
C ALA A 13 3.18 -6.76 -4.10
N GLY A 14 2.39 -5.86 -4.68
CA GLY A 14 2.29 -4.48 -4.21
C GLY A 14 1.76 -4.34 -2.80
N SER A 15 0.75 -5.13 -2.43
CA SER A 15 0.26 -5.15 -1.04
C SER A 15 1.30 -5.70 -0.04
N VAL A 16 2.18 -6.61 -0.46
CA VAL A 16 3.29 -7.09 0.40
C VAL A 16 4.30 -5.96 0.64
N GLY A 17 4.75 -5.29 -0.41
CA GLY A 17 5.68 -4.15 -0.26
C GLY A 17 5.10 -3.00 0.55
N ALA A 18 3.79 -2.75 0.44
CA ALA A 18 3.09 -1.77 1.28
C ALA A 18 3.11 -2.14 2.78
N LEU A 19 2.94 -3.42 3.12
CA LEU A 19 3.04 -3.89 4.50
C LEU A 19 4.45 -3.75 5.06
N GLU A 20 5.49 -4.09 4.27
CA GLU A 20 6.89 -3.89 4.67
C GLU A 20 7.19 -2.40 4.95
N LEU A 21 6.71 -1.50 4.10
CA LEU A 21 6.90 -0.06 4.31
C LEU A 21 6.18 0.42 5.57
N VAL A 22 4.93 0.01 5.78
CA VAL A 22 4.16 0.40 6.97
C VAL A 22 4.81 -0.14 8.25
N ASP A 23 5.32 -1.38 8.23
CA ASP A 23 6.00 -1.99 9.38
C ASP A 23 7.28 -1.21 9.73
N HIS A 24 8.11 -0.90 8.73
CA HIS A 24 9.33 -0.10 8.93
C HIS A 24 9.05 1.28 9.55
N TRP A 25 8.12 2.05 8.98
CA TRP A 25 7.81 3.39 9.50
C TRP A 25 7.09 3.35 10.85
N SER A 26 6.32 2.28 11.12
CA SER A 26 5.70 2.09 12.43
C SER A 26 6.74 1.85 13.53
N GLU A 27 7.80 1.09 13.24
CA GLU A 27 8.91 0.86 14.16
C GLU A 27 9.72 2.15 14.41
N LEU A 28 10.04 2.90 13.35
CA LEU A 28 10.80 4.16 13.44
C LEU A 28 10.06 5.27 14.22
N TYR A 29 8.72 5.22 14.23
CA TYR A 29 7.86 6.18 14.92
C TYR A 29 7.19 5.60 16.17
N ASP A 30 7.73 4.50 16.73
CA ASP A 30 7.16 3.91 17.94
C ASP A 30 7.00 4.93 19.07
N GLY A 31 5.91 4.81 19.82
CA GLY A 31 5.50 5.77 20.84
C GLY A 31 4.94 7.11 20.32
N ARG A 32 5.01 7.41 19.00
CA ARG A 32 4.47 8.66 18.41
C ARG A 32 3.05 8.45 17.86
N PRO A 33 2.24 9.53 17.72
CA PRO A 33 0.89 9.44 17.15
C PRO A 33 0.83 8.76 15.78
N LEU A 34 1.85 8.98 14.94
CA LEU A 34 1.95 8.40 13.60
C LEU A 34 1.96 6.86 13.62
N ALA A 35 2.62 6.22 14.59
CA ALA A 35 2.63 4.75 14.69
C ALA A 35 1.23 4.16 14.92
N LYS A 36 0.35 4.86 15.65
CA LYS A 36 -1.05 4.43 15.81
C LYS A 36 -1.81 4.47 14.49
N PHE A 37 -1.60 5.53 13.70
CA PHE A 37 -2.16 5.64 12.35
C PHE A 37 -1.65 4.51 11.44
N LEU A 38 -0.33 4.31 11.39
CA LEU A 38 0.31 3.27 10.58
C LEU A 38 -0.19 1.86 10.96
N SER A 39 -0.34 1.58 12.26
CA SER A 39 -0.93 0.32 12.74
C SER A 39 -2.36 0.11 12.27
N ALA A 40 -3.18 1.16 12.24
CA ALA A 40 -4.55 1.10 11.71
C ALA A 40 -4.54 0.85 10.18
N LEU A 41 -3.72 1.61 9.45
CA LEU A 41 -3.56 1.44 7.99
C LEU A 41 -3.07 0.04 7.63
N ARG A 42 -2.15 -0.52 8.42
CA ARG A 42 -1.67 -1.90 8.26
C ARG A 42 -2.80 -2.91 8.32
N LYS A 43 -3.71 -2.77 9.30
CA LYS A 43 -4.87 -3.66 9.46
C LYS A 43 -5.77 -3.58 8.23
N ASP A 44 -5.99 -2.38 7.71
CA ASP A 44 -6.79 -2.16 6.50
C ASP A 44 -6.14 -2.83 5.27
N ILE A 45 -4.84 -2.63 5.05
CA ILE A 45 -4.10 -3.25 3.94
C ILE A 45 -4.12 -4.78 4.07
N LYS A 46 -3.95 -5.33 5.28
CA LYS A 46 -3.98 -6.77 5.53
C LYS A 46 -5.37 -7.36 5.27
N ALA A 47 -6.44 -6.65 5.63
CA ALA A 47 -7.80 -7.06 5.32
C ALA A 47 -8.03 -7.11 3.80
N ASP A 48 -7.59 -6.09 3.06
CA ASP A 48 -7.76 -6.03 1.62
C ASP A 48 -6.91 -7.07 0.88
N GLN A 49 -5.68 -7.32 1.37
CA GLN A 49 -4.81 -8.39 0.87
C GLN A 49 -5.46 -9.77 1.09
N LYS A 50 -6.13 -9.99 2.23
CA LYS A 50 -6.87 -11.22 2.49
C LYS A 50 -8.01 -11.39 1.49
N THR A 51 -8.80 -10.34 1.23
CA THR A 51 -9.86 -10.34 0.22
C THR A 51 -9.31 -10.65 -1.17
N LEU A 52 -8.16 -10.08 -1.56
CA LEU A 52 -7.50 -10.39 -2.83
C LEU A 52 -7.11 -11.87 -2.93
N ARG A 53 -6.52 -12.44 -1.88
CA ARG A 53 -6.18 -13.87 -1.86
C ARG A 53 -7.41 -14.77 -1.93
N GLU A 54 -8.52 -14.39 -1.28
CA GLU A 54 -9.80 -15.11 -1.36
C GLU A 54 -10.34 -15.12 -2.80
N LEU A 55 -10.31 -13.96 -3.46
CA LEU A 55 -10.65 -13.85 -4.88
C LEU A 55 -9.75 -14.73 -5.76
N MET A 56 -8.43 -14.65 -5.59
CA MET A 56 -7.48 -15.47 -6.35
C MET A 56 -7.78 -16.97 -6.21
N ARG A 57 -8.09 -17.43 -4.98
CA ARG A 57 -8.50 -18.82 -4.74
C ARG A 57 -9.80 -19.17 -5.46
N ALA A 58 -10.81 -18.32 -5.41
CA ALA A 58 -12.09 -18.54 -6.09
C ALA A 58 -11.96 -18.59 -7.62
N LEU A 59 -10.99 -17.86 -8.17
CA LEU A 59 -10.66 -17.86 -9.60
C LEU A 59 -9.70 -18.97 -10.03
N GLY A 60 -9.15 -19.74 -9.07
CA GLY A 60 -8.14 -20.77 -9.35
C GLY A 60 -6.77 -20.20 -9.74
N THR A 61 -6.53 -18.92 -9.46
CA THR A 61 -5.24 -18.24 -9.68
C THR A 61 -4.27 -18.64 -8.58
N LYS A 62 -3.08 -19.10 -8.97
CA LYS A 62 -2.01 -19.42 -8.01
C LYS A 62 -1.24 -18.16 -7.62
N GLU A 63 -0.98 -18.02 -6.33
CA GLU A 63 0.01 -17.06 -5.84
C GLU A 63 1.39 -17.46 -6.40
N SER A 64 2.08 -16.51 -7.01
CA SER A 64 3.41 -16.74 -7.55
C SER A 64 4.40 -16.94 -6.41
N SER A 65 5.08 -18.08 -6.39
CA SER A 65 6.14 -18.41 -5.41
C SER A 65 7.47 -17.72 -5.71
N VAL A 66 7.55 -16.95 -6.79
CA VAL A 66 8.77 -16.28 -7.25
C VAL A 66 8.99 -15.04 -6.38
N ARG A 67 9.52 -15.26 -5.17
CA ARG A 67 9.95 -14.31 -4.12
C ARG A 67 9.10 -13.03 -3.96
N PRO A 68 8.58 -12.74 -2.75
CA PRO A 68 7.84 -11.50 -2.49
C PRO A 68 8.62 -10.17 -2.64
N ALA A 69 9.90 -10.18 -3.05
CA ALA A 69 10.82 -9.07 -2.82
C ALA A 69 11.48 -8.45 -4.08
N GLY A 70 11.25 -8.99 -5.29
CA GLY A 70 12.09 -8.64 -6.46
C GLY A 70 11.59 -7.51 -7.37
N ALA A 71 10.29 -7.38 -7.60
CA ALA A 71 9.79 -6.66 -8.78
C ALA A 71 8.86 -5.46 -8.51
N TRP A 72 8.50 -5.18 -7.26
CA TRP A 72 7.67 -4.03 -6.88
C TRP A 72 8.40 -3.16 -5.84
N VAL A 73 9.44 -2.39 -6.13
CA VAL A 73 9.77 -1.74 -7.38
C VAL A 73 11.27 -1.44 -7.39
N ALA A 74 12.04 -2.00 -8.32
CA ALA A 74 13.45 -1.65 -8.48
C ALA A 74 13.66 -0.18 -8.93
N GLU A 75 12.67 0.46 -9.54
CA GLU A 75 12.70 1.88 -9.96
C GLU A 75 11.91 2.86 -9.04
N LYS A 76 10.59 2.71 -8.81
CA LYS A 76 9.77 3.67 -8.04
C LYS A 76 9.96 3.63 -6.52
N LEU A 77 10.28 2.46 -5.94
CA LEU A 77 10.64 2.34 -4.54
C LEU A 77 12.14 2.49 -4.33
N SER A 78 12.96 2.67 -5.38
CA SER A 78 14.40 2.87 -5.15
C SER A 78 14.62 4.05 -4.22
N ARG A 79 13.97 5.21 -4.46
CA ARG A 79 14.10 6.40 -3.59
C ARG A 79 13.48 6.24 -2.21
N ALA A 80 12.30 5.63 -2.09
CA ALA A 80 11.69 5.39 -0.79
C ALA A 80 12.45 4.31 0.01
N ARG A 81 12.99 3.27 -0.64
CA ARG A 81 13.96 2.32 -0.05
C ARG A 81 15.30 2.98 0.25
N PHE A 82 15.77 3.93 -0.56
CA PHE A 82 16.98 4.70 -0.30
C PHE A 82 16.77 5.61 0.92
N ALA A 83 15.61 6.25 1.06
CA ALA A 83 15.25 7.01 2.25
C ALA A 83 15.17 6.12 3.50
N VAL A 84 14.64 4.90 3.37
CA VAL A 84 14.67 3.86 4.41
C VAL A 84 16.08 3.34 4.71
N ALA A 85 17.00 3.37 3.74
CA ALA A 85 18.38 2.87 3.86
C ALA A 85 19.42 3.96 4.17
N SER A 86 19.03 5.23 4.13
CA SER A 86 19.85 6.38 4.47
C SER A 86 19.52 6.87 5.88
N ASP A 87 20.50 7.39 6.61
CA ASP A 87 20.32 8.07 7.90
C ASP A 87 19.41 9.33 7.84
N ASP A 88 18.86 9.67 6.66
CA ASP A 88 17.81 10.68 6.50
C ASP A 88 16.42 10.09 6.83
N ALA A 89 16.31 9.49 8.02
CA ALA A 89 15.05 9.25 8.73
C ALA A 89 14.33 10.57 9.12
N GLY A 90 14.69 11.68 8.47
CA GLY A 90 14.11 13.01 8.57
C GLY A 90 12.98 13.24 7.55
N GLY A 91 12.30 14.38 7.73
CA GLY A 91 10.94 14.64 7.21
C GLY A 91 10.65 14.25 5.75
N LEU A 92 11.59 14.40 4.82
CA LEU A 92 11.36 14.07 3.39
C LEU A 92 11.22 12.57 3.12
N GLY A 93 11.90 11.71 3.89
CA GLY A 93 11.75 10.26 3.76
C GLY A 93 10.32 9.81 4.07
N LEU A 94 9.71 10.39 5.11
CA LEU A 94 8.33 10.09 5.50
C LEU A 94 7.34 10.58 4.43
N VAL A 95 7.57 11.76 3.85
CA VAL A 95 6.74 12.29 2.76
C VAL A 95 6.71 11.32 1.58
N LEU A 96 7.88 10.88 1.13
CA LEU A 96 7.99 9.93 0.01
C LEU A 96 7.34 8.57 0.32
N ALA A 97 7.45 8.11 1.58
CA ALA A 97 6.79 6.88 2.01
C ALA A 97 5.25 7.00 1.95
N LEU A 98 4.70 8.10 2.44
CA LEU A 98 3.25 8.36 2.42
C LEU A 98 2.74 8.58 0.98
N GLU A 99 3.50 9.25 0.11
CA GLU A 99 3.20 9.34 -1.33
C GLU A 99 3.14 7.97 -1.99
N THR A 100 4.12 7.11 -1.68
CA THR A 100 4.15 5.72 -2.15
C THR A 100 2.90 4.96 -1.68
N MET A 101 2.42 5.21 -0.45
CA MET A 101 1.19 4.60 0.04
C MET A 101 -0.05 5.11 -0.68
N VAL A 102 -0.17 6.41 -0.95
CA VAL A 102 -1.27 6.96 -1.76
C VAL A 102 -1.31 6.29 -3.14
N MET A 103 -0.15 6.15 -3.80
CA MET A 103 -0.05 5.47 -5.10
C MET A 103 -0.46 4.00 -5.01
N GLY A 104 0.01 3.27 -3.99
CA GLY A 104 -0.32 1.86 -3.78
C GLY A 104 -1.81 1.64 -3.52
N ILE A 105 -2.43 2.45 -2.65
CA ILE A 105 -3.86 2.38 -2.35
C ILE A 105 -4.69 2.78 -3.56
N THR A 106 -4.24 3.77 -4.35
CA THR A 106 -4.86 4.13 -5.62
C THR A 106 -4.80 2.97 -6.61
N GLY A 107 -3.65 2.29 -6.74
CA GLY A 107 -3.51 1.08 -7.57
C GLY A 107 -4.49 -0.02 -7.16
N LYS A 108 -4.60 -0.28 -5.86
CA LYS A 108 -5.61 -1.20 -5.29
C LYS A 108 -7.05 -0.76 -5.58
N LYS A 109 -7.36 0.54 -5.50
CA LYS A 109 -8.70 1.04 -5.86
C LYS A 109 -9.01 0.75 -7.34
N LEU A 110 -8.03 0.96 -8.22
CA LEU A 110 -8.17 0.66 -9.65
C LEU A 110 -8.37 -0.84 -9.90
N LEU A 111 -7.70 -1.72 -9.14
CA LEU A 111 -7.97 -3.16 -9.15
C LEU A 111 -9.45 -3.45 -8.84
N TRP A 112 -9.97 -2.92 -7.73
CA TRP A 112 -11.36 -3.17 -7.34
C TRP A 112 -12.37 -2.66 -8.37
N ARG A 113 -12.09 -1.48 -8.95
CA ARG A 113 -12.91 -0.92 -10.02
C ARG A 113 -12.86 -1.75 -11.30
N ALA A 114 -11.68 -2.25 -11.69
CA ALA A 114 -11.53 -3.11 -12.87
C ALA A 114 -12.26 -4.44 -12.68
N LEU A 115 -12.16 -5.04 -11.49
CA LEU A 115 -12.88 -6.27 -11.16
C LEU A 115 -14.39 -6.07 -11.16
N ALA A 116 -14.89 -4.97 -10.59
CA ALA A 116 -16.32 -4.62 -10.62
C ALA A 116 -16.88 -4.46 -12.04
N ALA A 117 -16.05 -3.98 -12.97
CA ALA A 117 -16.42 -3.81 -14.38
C ALA A 117 -16.28 -5.09 -15.23
N SER A 118 -15.71 -6.16 -14.68
CA SER A 118 -15.58 -7.44 -15.38
C SER A 118 -16.79 -8.34 -15.16
N ASP A 119 -16.89 -9.46 -15.87
CA ASP A 119 -17.90 -10.52 -15.63
C ASP A 119 -17.49 -11.53 -14.53
N LEU A 120 -16.27 -11.40 -13.99
CA LEU A 120 -15.77 -12.19 -12.87
C LEU A 120 -16.56 -12.06 -11.53
N PRO A 121 -17.22 -10.92 -11.21
CA PRO A 121 -17.90 -10.69 -9.93
C PRO A 121 -18.97 -11.70 -9.56
N ARG A 122 -19.59 -12.41 -10.52
CA ARG A 122 -20.64 -13.39 -10.20
C ARG A 122 -20.15 -14.58 -9.37
N LYS A 123 -18.84 -14.80 -9.30
CA LYS A 123 -18.22 -15.94 -8.60
C LYS A 123 -17.63 -15.59 -7.24
N ALA A 124 -17.49 -14.32 -6.90
CA ALA A 124 -16.88 -13.88 -5.65
C ALA A 124 -17.91 -13.08 -4.86
N ASN A 125 -18.27 -13.56 -3.66
CA ASN A 125 -19.15 -12.85 -2.72
C ASN A 125 -18.41 -11.65 -2.10
N ILE A 126 -17.97 -10.71 -2.95
CA ILE A 126 -17.16 -9.54 -2.60
C ILE A 126 -17.91 -8.31 -3.06
N ASP A 127 -18.13 -7.37 -2.13
CA ASP A 127 -18.67 -6.06 -2.45
C ASP A 127 -17.55 -5.14 -2.97
N PHE A 128 -17.37 -5.09 -4.30
CA PHE A 128 -16.36 -4.23 -4.90
C PHE A 128 -16.65 -2.73 -4.77
N VAL A 129 -17.88 -2.32 -4.47
CA VAL A 129 -18.22 -0.92 -4.21
C VAL A 129 -17.69 -0.54 -2.83
N GLU A 130 -17.95 -1.38 -1.82
CA GLU A 130 -17.39 -1.21 -0.48
C GLU A 130 -15.85 -1.19 -0.52
N MET A 131 -15.21 -2.10 -1.28
CA MET A 131 -13.74 -2.12 -1.39
C MET A 131 -13.17 -0.83 -2.02
N GLN A 132 -13.90 -0.20 -2.95
CA GLN A 132 -13.51 1.08 -3.53
C GLN A 132 -13.66 2.23 -2.50
N GLN A 133 -14.77 2.26 -1.76
CA GLN A 133 -15.02 3.26 -0.72
C GLN A 133 -13.96 3.18 0.39
N ARG A 134 -13.65 1.97 0.88
CA ARG A 134 -12.58 1.74 1.86
C ARG A 134 -11.22 2.23 1.36
N ALA A 135 -10.92 2.06 0.07
CA ALA A 135 -9.68 2.59 -0.51
C ALA A 135 -9.65 4.13 -0.54
N GLU A 136 -10.79 4.78 -0.78
CA GLU A 136 -10.91 6.25 -0.75
C GLU A 136 -10.72 6.80 0.66
N GLU A 137 -11.33 6.16 1.66
CA GLU A 137 -11.13 6.52 3.07
C GLU A 137 -9.67 6.34 3.53
N GLN A 138 -9.00 5.28 3.04
CA GLN A 138 -7.57 5.09 3.28
C GLN A 138 -6.73 6.19 2.64
N ILE A 139 -6.99 6.55 1.39
CA ILE A 139 -6.30 7.66 0.70
C ILE A 139 -6.48 8.97 1.47
N ALA A 140 -7.71 9.29 1.88
CA ALA A 140 -7.99 10.53 2.62
C ALA A 140 -7.22 10.60 3.95
N ARG A 141 -7.13 9.50 4.70
CA ARG A 141 -6.37 9.47 5.96
C ARG A 141 -4.86 9.55 5.73
N VAL A 142 -4.32 8.87 4.71
CA VAL A 142 -2.89 8.98 4.36
C VAL A 142 -2.54 10.40 3.91
N GLU A 143 -3.43 11.07 3.17
CA GLU A 143 -3.21 12.44 2.69
C GLU A 143 -3.07 13.44 3.85
N LEU A 144 -3.86 13.26 4.92
CA LEU A 144 -3.75 14.11 6.11
C LEU A 144 -2.35 14.02 6.74
N GLU A 145 -1.82 12.81 6.91
CA GLU A 145 -0.46 12.61 7.44
C GLU A 145 0.60 13.07 6.46
N ARG A 146 0.39 12.88 5.15
CA ARG A 146 1.33 13.30 4.11
C ARG A 146 1.51 14.82 4.11
N ILE A 147 0.42 15.59 4.21
CA ILE A 147 0.47 17.05 4.28
C ILE A 147 1.12 17.53 5.58
N ARG A 148 0.89 16.86 6.72
CA ARG A 148 1.60 17.17 7.97
C ARG A 148 3.11 16.97 7.81
N ALA A 149 3.52 15.79 7.35
CA ALA A 149 4.93 15.48 7.10
C ALA A 149 5.57 16.45 6.10
N ALA A 150 4.84 16.84 5.05
CA ALA A 150 5.35 17.77 4.03
C ALA A 150 5.56 19.18 4.60
N ARG A 151 4.67 19.68 5.46
CA ARG A 151 4.86 20.96 6.14
C ARG A 151 6.11 20.92 7.01
N ASP A 152 6.24 19.90 7.85
CA ASP A 152 7.38 19.74 8.75
C ASP A 152 8.70 19.64 7.97
N ALA A 153 8.72 18.87 6.88
CA ALA A 153 9.91 18.64 6.07
C ALA A 153 10.32 19.85 5.21
N LEU A 154 9.36 20.58 4.64
CA LEU A 154 9.61 21.65 3.66
C LEU A 154 9.70 23.04 4.28
N SER A 155 9.18 23.24 5.50
CA SER A 155 9.28 24.54 6.21
C SER A 155 10.65 24.78 6.85
N GLY A 156 11.60 23.84 6.74
CA GLY A 156 13.00 24.05 7.14
C GLY A 156 13.24 24.15 8.65
N ASP A 157 12.20 23.99 9.48
CA ASP A 157 12.31 24.09 10.93
C ASP A 157 12.83 22.76 11.49
N ARG A 158 14.14 22.53 11.33
CA ARG A 158 14.86 21.53 12.10
C ARG A 158 14.87 21.99 13.56
N ALA A 159 13.82 21.65 14.29
CA ALA A 159 13.96 21.45 15.72
C ALA A 159 15.04 20.38 15.90
N ARG A 160 16.15 20.81 16.50
CA ARG A 160 17.30 19.99 16.89
C ARG A 160 16.88 18.87 17.84
#